data_AF-A0A355L524-F1
#
_entry.id   AF-A0A355L524-F1
#
_cell.length_a   1.000
_cell.length_b   1.000
_cell.length_c   1.000
_cell.angle_alpha   90.00
_cell.angle_beta   90.00
_cell.angle_gamma   90.00
#
_symmetry.space_group_name_H-M   'P 1'
#
loop_
_entity.id
_entity.type
_entity.pdbx_description
1 polymer ?
#
loop_
_entity_poly.entity_id
_entity_poly.type
_entity_poly.pdbx_seq_one_letter_code
_entity_poly.pdbx_strand_id
1 'polypeptide(L)'
;SASGQSSGNPEHIRLPTKAKPNSVMTLYRSGKKIRDRYYDKKGRAKKDIDYTDHGNPKDHPKVPHAHFWDWSDPDNPIRSKTDD
;
A
#
# COMPACT_ATOMS: atom_id res chain seq x y z
N SER A 1 16.46 -7.66 -16.25
CA SER A 1 16.38 -8.53 -15.06
C SER A 1 16.35 -7.60 -13.85
N ALA A 2 15.35 -7.56 -12.97
CA ALA A 2 14.60 -8.66 -12.39
C ALA A 2 13.08 -8.42 -12.41
N SER A 3 12.39 -9.51 -12.74
CA SER A 3 10.96 -9.74 -12.64
C SER A 3 10.60 -9.93 -11.17
N GLY A 4 9.75 -9.06 -10.63
CA GLY A 4 9.14 -9.24 -9.31
C GLY A 4 7.63 -9.44 -9.43
N GLN A 5 7.22 -10.48 -10.16
CA GLN A 5 5.84 -10.96 -10.10
C GLN A 5 5.74 -11.97 -8.96
N SER A 6 4.97 -11.65 -7.92
CA SER A 6 4.46 -12.65 -6.97
C SER A 6 2.96 -12.79 -7.15
N SER A 7 2.59 -13.78 -7.96
CA SER A 7 1.47 -14.72 -7.81
C SER A 7 0.33 -14.40 -6.83
N GLY A 8 -0.91 -14.42 -7.34
CA GLY A 8 -2.10 -14.82 -6.58
C GLY A 8 -3.36 -13.96 -6.79
N ASN A 9 -4.32 -14.51 -7.55
CA ASN A 9 -5.74 -14.12 -7.63
C ASN A 9 -6.07 -12.82 -8.42
N PRO A 10 -6.97 -12.83 -9.43
CA PRO A 10 -7.22 -11.69 -10.33
C PRO A 10 -7.93 -10.46 -9.72
N GLU A 11 -8.10 -10.39 -8.39
CA GLU A 11 -8.92 -9.36 -7.72
C GLU A 11 -8.16 -8.53 -6.66
N HIS A 12 -6.82 -8.56 -6.61
CA HIS A 12 -6.03 -7.62 -5.78
C HIS A 12 -5.24 -6.66 -6.66
N ILE A 13 -5.90 -5.60 -7.15
CA ILE A 13 -5.20 -4.45 -7.71
C ILE A 13 -4.34 -3.84 -6.58
N ARG A 14 -3.04 -4.12 -6.61
CA ARG A 14 -2.06 -3.56 -5.66
C ARG A 14 -1.37 -2.38 -6.32
N LEU A 15 -1.25 -1.27 -5.60
CA LEU A 15 -0.35 -0.19 -6.01
C LEU A 15 1.10 -0.71 -6.03
N PRO A 16 1.97 -0.21 -6.92
CA PRO A 16 3.36 -0.63 -6.96
C PRO A 16 4.13 -0.18 -5.71
N THR A 17 5.25 -0.84 -5.41
CA THR A 17 6.13 -0.45 -4.30
C THR A 17 7.14 0.62 -4.69
N LYS A 18 7.33 0.86 -6.00
CA LYS A 18 8.15 1.96 -6.53
C LYS A 18 7.36 2.74 -7.60
N ALA A 19 7.44 4.06 -7.57
CA ALA A 19 6.82 4.98 -8.53
C ALA A 19 7.61 6.30 -8.59
N LYS A 20 7.00 7.37 -9.14
CA LYS A 20 7.61 8.71 -9.21
C LYS A 20 7.97 9.20 -7.79
N PRO A 21 9.19 9.73 -7.57
CA PRO A 21 9.56 10.35 -6.29
C PRO A 21 8.58 11.43 -5.83
N ASN A 22 8.35 11.51 -4.52
CA ASN A 22 7.48 12.51 -3.88
C ASN A 22 6.08 12.60 -4.52
N SER A 23 5.53 11.46 -4.94
CA SER A 23 4.22 11.39 -5.58
C SER A 23 3.20 10.65 -4.72
N VAL A 24 1.95 10.69 -5.16
CA VAL A 24 0.84 9.92 -4.59
C VAL A 24 0.15 9.15 -5.70
N MET A 25 -0.19 7.90 -5.45
CA MET A 25 -1.09 7.13 -6.31
C MET A 25 -2.33 6.72 -5.52
N THR A 26 -3.49 6.86 -6.14
CA THR A 26 -4.77 6.49 -5.53
C THR A 26 -5.31 5.22 -6.16
N LEU A 27 -5.75 4.29 -5.33
CA LEU A 27 -6.46 3.10 -5.73
C LEU A 27 -7.96 3.28 -5.51
N TYR A 28 -8.72 3.01 -6.56
CA TYR A 28 -10.18 2.95 -6.54
C TYR A 28 -10.65 1.51 -6.72
N ARG A 29 -11.74 1.15 -6.06
CA ARG A 29 -12.50 -0.10 -6.29
C ARG A 29 -13.97 0.26 -6.44
N SER A 30 -14.57 -0.13 -7.56
CA SER A 30 -15.97 0.16 -7.89
C SER A 30 -16.32 1.65 -7.75
N GLY A 31 -15.45 2.53 -8.24
CA GLY A 31 -15.61 3.99 -8.16
C GLY A 31 -15.35 4.61 -6.79
N LYS A 32 -15.12 3.82 -5.74
CA LYS A 32 -14.80 4.31 -4.39
C LYS A 32 -13.30 4.34 -4.17
N LYS A 33 -12.80 5.43 -3.62
CA LYS A 33 -11.42 5.56 -3.18
C LYS A 33 -11.18 4.62 -2.00
N ILE A 34 -10.23 3.70 -2.12
CA ILE A 34 -9.93 2.72 -1.06
C ILE A 34 -8.54 2.89 -0.45
N ARG A 35 -7.57 3.44 -1.19
CA ARG A 35 -6.21 3.67 -0.68
C ARG A 35 -5.51 4.82 -1.40
N ASP A 36 -4.75 5.62 -0.66
CA ASP A 36 -3.68 6.45 -1.20
C ASP A 36 -2.33 5.86 -0.82
N ARG A 37 -1.38 5.75 -1.76
CA ARG A 37 0.02 5.42 -1.49
C ARG A 37 0.90 6.63 -1.77
N TYR A 38 1.64 7.04 -0.74
CA TYR A 38 2.65 8.09 -0.81
C TYR A 38 4.01 7.48 -1.07
N TYR A 39 4.79 8.07 -1.98
CA TYR A 39 6.15 7.66 -2.31
C TYR A 39 7.18 8.65 -1.77
N ASP A 40 8.30 8.14 -1.27
CA ASP A 40 9.41 8.95 -0.74
C ASP A 40 10.23 9.63 -1.86
N LYS A 41 11.27 10.35 -1.46
CA LYS A 41 12.21 11.03 -2.39
C LYS A 41 12.97 10.11 -3.33
N LYS A 42 12.98 8.79 -3.07
CA LYS A 42 13.56 7.76 -3.94
C LYS A 42 12.48 7.04 -4.76
N GLY A 43 11.23 7.46 -4.67
CA GLY A 43 10.10 6.81 -5.34
C GLY A 43 9.65 5.52 -4.66
N ARG A 44 10.08 5.23 -3.43
CA ARG A 44 9.68 4.02 -2.69
C ARG A 44 8.38 4.27 -1.93
N ALA A 45 7.49 3.28 -1.90
CA ALA A 45 6.28 3.32 -1.09
C ALA A 45 6.67 3.66 0.36
N LYS A 46 6.05 4.69 0.92
CA LYS A 46 6.37 5.19 2.27
C LYS A 46 5.22 4.96 3.22
N LYS A 47 4.01 5.32 2.77
CA LYS A 47 2.81 5.30 3.59
C LYS A 47 1.62 4.99 2.71
N ASP A 48 0.74 4.13 3.21
CA ASP A 48 -0.61 3.97 2.70
C ASP A 48 -1.60 4.63 3.65
N ILE A 49 -2.60 5.32 3.11
CA ILE A 49 -3.81 5.73 3.85
C ILE A 49 -4.97 4.92 3.30
N ASP A 50 -5.55 4.09 4.15
CA ASP A 50 -6.68 3.24 3.82
C ASP A 50 -8.00 3.83 4.26
N TYR A 51 -8.98 3.71 3.38
CA TYR A 51 -10.34 4.22 3.58
C TYR A 51 -11.35 3.10 3.84
N THR A 52 -10.86 1.89 4.12
CA THR A 52 -11.66 0.70 4.44
C THR A 52 -11.02 -0.03 5.60
N ASP A 53 -11.81 -0.77 6.39
CA ASP A 53 -11.34 -1.65 7.48
C ASP A 53 -10.72 -2.98 6.98
N HIS A 54 -10.55 -3.13 5.67
CA HIS A 54 -10.11 -4.37 5.02
C HIS A 54 -10.96 -5.61 5.33
N GLY A 55 -12.22 -5.43 5.75
CA GLY A 55 -13.07 -6.52 6.22
C GLY A 55 -12.62 -7.10 7.57
N ASN A 56 -11.72 -6.43 8.28
CA ASN A 56 -11.20 -6.81 9.60
C ASN A 56 -11.32 -5.66 10.61
N PRO A 57 -12.54 -5.31 11.04
CA PRO A 57 -12.77 -4.18 11.93
C PRO A 57 -12.21 -4.35 13.35
N LYS A 58 -11.80 -5.56 13.75
CA LYS A 58 -11.12 -5.79 15.04
C LYS A 58 -9.70 -5.25 15.04
N ASP A 59 -8.98 -5.47 13.93
CA ASP A 59 -7.60 -5.02 13.75
C ASP A 59 -7.53 -3.61 13.13
N HIS A 60 -8.61 -3.18 12.45
CA HIS A 60 -8.75 -1.84 11.85
C HIS A 60 -10.05 -1.14 12.30
N PRO A 61 -10.20 -0.82 13.60
CA PRO A 61 -11.43 -0.23 14.14
C PRO A 61 -11.64 1.23 13.69
N LYS A 62 -10.60 1.89 13.18
CA LYS A 62 -10.65 3.29 12.75
C LYS A 62 -10.37 3.39 11.26
N VAL A 63 -11.19 4.20 10.58
CA VAL A 63 -11.05 4.49 9.17
C VAL A 63 -11.23 5.99 8.95
N PRO A 64 -10.34 6.67 8.21
CA PRO A 64 -9.14 6.11 7.58
C PRO A 64 -8.02 5.80 8.57
N HIS A 65 -7.16 4.83 8.23
CA HIS A 65 -5.96 4.48 9.01
C HIS A 65 -4.71 4.47 8.12
N ALA A 66 -3.54 4.52 8.77
CA ALA A 66 -2.26 4.58 8.10
C ALA A 66 -1.48 3.28 8.25
N HIS A 67 -0.72 2.94 7.22
CA HIS A 67 0.27 1.88 7.25
C HIS A 67 1.59 2.39 6.68
N PHE A 68 2.70 1.97 7.27
CA PHE A 68 4.03 2.34 6.80
C PHE A 68 4.73 1.17 6.13
N TRP A 69 5.70 1.53 5.28
CA TRP A 69 6.52 0.58 4.54
C TRP A 69 7.92 0.55 5.13
N ASP A 70 8.33 -0.64 5.57
CA ASP A 70 9.70 -0.97 5.95
C ASP A 70 10.48 -1.41 4.71
N TRP A 71 11.63 -0.77 4.52
CA TRP A 71 12.58 -1.01 3.43
C TRP A 71 13.94 -1.49 3.95
N SER A 72 13.97 -2.08 5.16
CA SER A 72 15.17 -2.70 5.73
C SER A 72 15.71 -3.80 4.82
N ASP A 73 14.84 -4.54 4.13
CA ASP A 73 15.15 -5.36 2.96
C ASP A 73 14.66 -4.64 1.69
N PRO A 74 15.56 -4.11 0.84
CA PRO A 74 15.18 -3.40 -0.39
C PRO A 74 14.52 -4.27 -1.47
N ASP A 75 14.76 -5.58 -1.44
CA ASP A 75 14.20 -6.54 -2.38
C ASP A 75 12.84 -7.06 -1.88
N ASN A 76 12.64 -7.09 -0.57
CA ASN A 76 11.39 -7.52 0.08
C ASN A 76 10.82 -6.46 1.05
N PRO A 77 10.35 -5.31 0.54
CA PRO A 77 9.76 -4.30 1.41
C PRO A 77 8.45 -4.78 2.04
N ILE A 78 8.30 -4.54 3.33
CA ILE A 78 7.17 -5.02 4.13
C ILE A 78 6.28 -3.85 4.49
N ARG A 79 4.97 -4.03 4.33
CA ARG A 79 3.97 -3.08 4.80
C ARG A 79 3.48 -3.50 6.18
N SER A 80 3.31 -2.56 7.11
CA SER A 80 2.71 -2.84 8.40
C SER A 80 1.32 -3.46 8.24
N LYS A 81 0.99 -4.41 9.13
CA LYS A 81 -0.30 -5.12 9.11
C LYS A 81 -1.34 -4.46 9.99
N THR A 82 -0.91 -3.80 11.05
CA THR A 82 -1.75 -3.07 12.01
C THR A 82 -1.66 -1.58 11.76
N ASP A 83 -2.65 -0.86 12.26
CA ASP A 83 -2.64 0.60 12.31
C ASP A 83 -1.43 1.06 13.15
N ASP A 84 -0.68 2.03 12.63
CA ASP A 84 0.41 2.73 13.36
C ASP A 84 -0.10 4.04 13.99
#